data_AF-A0A1C5S857-F1
#
_entry.id   AF-A0A1C5S857-F1
#
_cell.length_a   1.000
_cell.length_b   1.000
_cell.length_c   1.000
_cell.angle_alpha   90.00
_cell.angle_beta   90.00
_cell.angle_gamma   90.00
#
_symmetry.space_group_name_H-M   'P 1'
#
loop_
_entity.id
_entity.type
_entity.pdbx_description
1 polymer ?
#
loop_
_entity_poly.entity_id
_entity_poly.type
_entity_poly.pdbx_seq_one_letter_code
_entity_poly.pdbx_strand_id
1 'polypeptide(L)' 'MNKKVLIISSSLRKGGNSETLATAFAKGAREAGNQVETVYLRKEV' A
#
# COMPACT_ATOMS: atom_id res chain seq x y z
N MET A 1 -12.49 7.13 10.79
CA MET A 1 -12.95 5.74 10.98
C MET A 1 -11.75 4.87 11.34
N ASN A 2 -11.78 4.09 12.43
CA ASN A 2 -10.61 3.36 12.94
C ASN A 2 -10.46 1.94 12.33
N LYS A 3 -10.61 1.80 11.00
CA LYS A 3 -10.44 0.48 10.36
C LYS A 3 -8.96 0.12 10.24
N LYS A 4 -8.67 -1.18 10.23
CA LYS A 4 -7.34 -1.72 9.88
C LYS A 4 -7.35 -2.13 8.41
N VAL A 5 -6.40 -1.62 7.64
CA VAL A 5 -6.26 -1.85 6.20
C VAL A 5 -4.89 -2.50 5.96
N LEU A 6 -4.90 -3.70 5.38
CA LEU A 6 -3.69 -4.40 4.96
C LEU A 6 -3.63 -4.38 3.43
N ILE A 7 -2.55 -3.82 2.89
CA ILE A 7 -2.27 -3.79 1.45
C ILE A 7 -1.18 -4.80 1.15
N ILE A 8 -1.46 -5.75 0.25
CA ILE A 8 -0.47 -6.72 -0.22
C ILE A 8 -0.06 -6.32 -1.64
N SER A 9 1.16 -5.81 -1.79
CA SER A 9 1.71 -5.44 -3.09
C SER A 9 2.49 -6.61 -3.69
N SER A 10 1.97 -7.16 -4.78
CA SER A 10 2.65 -8.15 -5.63
C SER A 10 3.37 -7.52 -6.82
N SER A 11 3.47 -6.18 -6.88
CA SER A 11 4.23 -5.51 -7.94
C SER A 11 5.70 -5.92 -7.90
N LEU A 12 6.15 -6.59 -8.97
CA LEU A 12 7.54 -7.05 -9.12
C LEU A 12 8.52 -5.90 -9.35
N ARG A 13 8.03 -4.73 -9.79
CA ARG A 13 8.84 -3.54 -10.05
C ARG A 13 8.52 -2.47 -9.02
N LYS A 14 9.55 -1.99 -8.32
CA LYS A 14 9.45 -0.79 -7.47
C LYS A 14 9.05 0.40 -8.33
N GLY A 15 8.07 1.18 -7.87
CA GLY A 15 7.53 2.33 -8.61
C GLY A 15 6.72 1.99 -9.86
N GLY A 16 6.33 0.72 -10.09
CA GLY A 16 5.40 0.37 -11.16
C GLY A 16 3.99 0.95 -10.93
N ASN A 17 3.17 1.04 -11.99
CA ASN A 17 1.84 1.64 -11.93
C ASN A 17 0.97 1.09 -10.79
N SER A 18 0.99 -0.23 -10.58
CA SER A 18 0.24 -0.88 -9.50
C SER A 18 0.74 -0.49 -8.10
N GLU A 19 2.05 -0.31 -7.93
CA GLU A 19 2.62 0.16 -6.66
C GLU A 19 2.29 1.63 -6.40
N THR A 20 2.35 2.47 -7.43
CA THR A 20 1.97 3.88 -7.36
C THR A 20 0.50 4.01 -6.96
N LEU A 21 -0.39 3.21 -7.57
CA LEU A 21 -1.80 3.15 -7.20
C LEU A 21 -2.00 2.71 -5.74
N ALA A 22 -1.35 1.62 -5.32
CA ALA A 22 -1.41 1.13 -3.94
C ALA A 22 -0.92 2.17 -2.94
N THR A 23 0.11 2.95 -3.29
CA THR A 23 0.66 4.02 -2.48
C THR A 23 -0.31 5.19 -2.33
N ALA A 24 -0.96 5.61 -3.43
CA ALA A 24 -1.98 6.65 -3.40
C ALA A 24 -3.21 6.22 -2.55
N PHE A 25 -3.65 4.98 -2.69
CA PHE A 25 -4.70 4.41 -1.83
C PHE A 25 -4.30 4.41 -0.35
N ALA A 26 -3.08 3.96 -0.03
CA ALA A 26 -2.57 3.95 1.34
C ALA A 26 -2.56 5.36 1.96
N LYS A 27 -2.18 6.37 1.16
CA LYS A 27 -2.22 7.78 1.58
C LYS A 27 -3.65 8.22 1.92
N GLY A 28 -4.60 8.05 1.00
CA GLY A 28 -5.99 8.44 1.24
C GLY A 28 -6.64 7.69 2.41
N ALA A 29 -6.31 6.40 2.59
CA ALA A 29 -6.80 5.61 3.71
C ALA A 29 -6.28 6.13 5.07
N ARG A 30 -5.01 6.56 5.14
CA ARG A 30 -4.45 7.21 6.34
C ARG A 30 -5.08 8.57 6.60
N GLU A 31 -5.27 9.39 5.56
CA GLU A 31 -5.93 10.71 5.66
C GLU A 31 -7.38 10.60 6.16
N ALA A 32 -8.08 9.50 5.83
CA ALA A 32 -9.42 9.19 6.36
C ALA A 32 -9.41 8.66 7.83
N GLY A 33 -8.24 8.59 8.47
CA GLY A 33 -8.06 8.19 9.86
C GLY A 33 -8.02 6.67 10.10
N ASN A 34 -7.71 5.86 9.08
CA ASN A 34 -7.56 4.41 9.22
C ASN A 34 -6.10 4.03 9.53
N GLN A 35 -5.91 2.85 10.16
CA GLN A 35 -4.60 2.24 10.34
C GLN A 35 -4.23 1.44 9.09
N VAL A 36 -3.08 1.72 8.49
CA VAL A 36 -2.69 1.16 7.19
C VAL A 36 -1.29 0.55 7.24
N GLU A 37 -1.21 -0.73 6.89
CA GLU A 37 0.03 -1.48 6.72
C GLU A 37 0.16 -1.95 5.26
N THR A 38 1.38 -1.89 4.72
CA THR A 38 1.68 -2.38 3.38
C THR A 38 2.76 -3.47 3.46
N VAL A 39 2.45 -4.65 2.94
CA VAL A 39 3.38 -5.76 2.79
C VAL A 39 3.75 -5.89 1.31
N TYR A 40 5.05 -5.96 1.03
CA TYR A 40 5.57 -6.15 -0.32
C TYR A 40 6.02 -7.59 -0.49
N LEU A 41 5.52 -8.28 -1.53
CA LEU A 41 5.90 -9.66 -1.84
C LEU A 41 7.17 -9.76 -2.70
N ARG A 42 7.59 -8.65 -3.31
CA ARG A 42 8.90 -8.60 -3.97
C ARG A 42 10.01 -8.78 -2.92
N LYS A 43 11.09 -9.44 -3.29
CA LYS A 43 12.34 -9.39 -2.50
C LYS A 43 12.96 -8.00 -2.66
N GLU A 44 13.58 -7.48 -1.59
CA GLU A 44 14.53 -6.39 -1.75
C GLU A 44 15.72 -6.94 -2.54
N VAL A 45 16.02 -6.30 -3.67
CA VAL A 45 17.20 -6.56 -4.50
C VAL A 45 18.09 -5.33 -4.41
#